data_AF-A0A554PAC4-F1
#
_entry.id   AF-A0A554PAC4-F1
#
_cell.length_a   1.000
_cell.length_b   1.000
_cell.length_c   1.000
_cell.angle_alpha   90.00
_cell.angle_beta   90.00
_cell.angle_gamma   90.00
#
_symmetry.space_group_name_H-M   'P 1'
#
loop_
_entity.id
_entity.type
_entity.pdbx_description
1 polymer ?
#
loop_
_entity_poly.entity_id
_entity_poly.type
_entity_poly.pdbx_seq_one_letter_code
_entity_poly.pdbx_strand_id
1 'polypeptide(L)'
;MIKLPGKKTLYLSLLVLTVAVLGVGAGAAWHYYWKDRVSYPSEIVKHANDLQERIISFDSHITVPLDFGTEGTEADKDTHRQFDLVKAGRGRMSGAALSILAWPEMWNGANAPHRPTAGFVEEARHQRETRYRIIQGLVRDFPNQAAIAYTPADLRRIASEGKLAVVISLLNAYAMGDDLDQLDKWAARGMRLFGFSYVGNNDWADSSRPLPFFNDTRDALGGLSPIGKQAVRRLNDLGVVIDVSQMSSKALDDVAALTRAPVVASHSAPRALVDIPRNLSDKELQVIKATGGVVQVVGFSTYLRPLSQPTLDKLNALRQRFDLGPLQGLENALMPGDAVITIWPEQRFGEYASSLYGILEEEPKASLKDYVDAIDYTVKKVGIDHVGISSDFNEGGGVNGWMNVADNRNVTAELIQRGYSDIEIAKLWGENYLRVWEQVQKLAKPVSPTAQPATQPATHPVEPPAVAG
;
A
#
# COMPACT_ATOMS: atom_id res chain seq x y z
N MET A 1 46.55 -41.76 -46.04
CA MET A 1 45.35 -42.41 -45.47
C MET A 1 45.24 -42.04 -44.00
N ILE A 2 44.33 -41.15 -43.64
CA ILE A 2 44.07 -40.81 -42.22
C ILE A 2 43.09 -41.86 -41.69
N LYS A 3 43.53 -42.67 -40.72
CA LYS A 3 42.67 -43.68 -40.07
C LYS A 3 41.60 -42.96 -39.25
N LEU A 4 40.34 -43.12 -39.64
CA LEU A 4 39.18 -42.66 -38.87
C LEU A 4 39.13 -43.41 -37.52
N PRO A 5 38.86 -42.72 -36.41
CA PRO A 5 38.76 -43.35 -35.09
C PRO A 5 37.61 -44.37 -35.04
N GLY A 6 37.86 -45.49 -34.36
CA GLY A 6 36.90 -46.59 -34.25
C GLY A 6 35.60 -46.15 -33.55
N LYS A 7 34.46 -46.74 -33.94
CA LYS A 7 33.11 -46.39 -33.46
C LYS A 7 33.02 -46.21 -31.93
N LYS A 8 33.75 -47.01 -31.14
CA LYS A 8 33.80 -46.90 -29.67
C LYS A 8 34.38 -45.56 -29.18
N THR A 9 35.41 -45.04 -29.83
CA THR A 9 36.02 -43.75 -29.49
C THR A 9 35.07 -42.59 -29.82
N LEU A 10 34.28 -42.71 -30.89
CA LEU A 10 33.27 -41.73 -31.28
C LEU A 10 32.13 -41.66 -30.24
N TYR A 11 31.62 -42.81 -29.76
CA TYR A 11 30.58 -42.84 -28.73
C TYR A 11 31.06 -42.29 -27.39
N LEU A 12 32.29 -42.57 -26.98
CA LEU A 12 32.85 -42.05 -25.73
C LEU A 12 33.05 -40.52 -25.80
N SER A 13 33.48 -40.02 -26.96
CA SER A 13 33.61 -38.58 -27.21
C SER A 13 32.24 -37.87 -27.18
N LEU A 14 31.21 -38.50 -27.77
CA LEU A 14 29.84 -37.97 -27.77
C LEU A 14 29.23 -37.97 -26.35
N LEU A 15 29.54 -38.98 -25.53
CA LEU A 15 29.07 -39.06 -24.15
C LEU A 15 29.70 -37.96 -23.28
N VAL A 16 31.01 -37.75 -23.39
CA VAL A 16 31.72 -36.68 -22.66
C VAL A 16 31.22 -35.30 -23.08
N LEU A 17 30.99 -35.09 -24.39
CA LEU A 17 30.43 -33.84 -24.89
C LEU A 17 29.00 -33.60 -24.37
N THR A 18 28.16 -34.64 -24.35
CA THR A 18 26.79 -34.56 -23.81
C THR A 18 26.79 -34.25 -22.31
N VAL A 19 27.65 -34.90 -21.51
CA VAL A 19 27.78 -34.62 -20.07
C VAL A 19 28.32 -33.21 -19.82
N ALA A 20 29.26 -32.72 -20.63
CA ALA A 20 29.77 -31.36 -20.51
C ALA A 20 28.71 -30.30 -20.88
N VAL A 21 27.92 -30.52 -21.93
CA VAL A 21 26.82 -29.62 -22.33
C VAL A 21 25.70 -29.63 -21.29
N LEU A 22 25.35 -30.80 -20.74
CA LEU A 22 24.38 -30.90 -19.65
C LEU A 22 24.91 -30.26 -18.35
N GLY A 23 26.20 -30.38 -18.05
CA GLY A 23 26.84 -29.75 -16.89
C GLY A 23 26.89 -28.22 -16.99
N VAL A 24 27.21 -27.68 -18.17
CA VAL A 24 27.19 -26.22 -18.41
C VAL A 24 25.74 -25.70 -18.43
N GLY A 25 24.81 -26.43 -19.03
CA GLY A 25 23.38 -26.09 -19.02
C GLY A 25 22.79 -26.10 -17.60
N ALA A 26 23.11 -27.12 -16.80
CA ALA A 26 22.70 -27.20 -15.39
C ALA A 26 23.39 -26.15 -14.52
N GLY A 27 24.68 -25.84 -14.76
CA GLY A 27 25.41 -24.80 -14.06
C GLY A 27 24.92 -23.39 -14.39
N ALA A 28 24.55 -23.13 -15.65
CA ALA A 28 23.91 -21.88 -16.06
C ALA A 28 22.49 -21.78 -15.51
N ALA A 29 21.70 -22.85 -15.59
CA ALA A 29 20.36 -22.89 -14.98
C ALA A 29 20.44 -22.70 -13.47
N TRP A 30 21.39 -23.33 -12.78
CA TRP A 30 21.65 -23.12 -11.36
C TRP A 30 22.08 -21.68 -11.07
N HIS A 31 23.02 -21.14 -11.84
CA HIS A 31 23.47 -19.77 -11.68
C HIS A 31 22.31 -18.77 -11.87
N TYR A 32 21.51 -18.89 -12.92
CA TYR A 32 20.34 -18.02 -13.14
C TYR A 32 19.20 -18.27 -12.15
N TYR A 33 19.01 -19.50 -11.67
CA TYR A 33 17.99 -19.84 -10.67
C TYR A 33 18.34 -19.32 -9.26
N TRP A 34 19.63 -19.14 -8.96
CA TRP A 34 20.10 -18.69 -7.65
C TRP A 34 20.61 -17.23 -7.63
N LYS A 35 20.98 -16.65 -8.77
CA LYS A 35 21.53 -15.28 -8.86
C LYS A 35 20.58 -14.21 -8.32
N ASP A 36 19.27 -14.44 -8.43
CA ASP A 36 18.24 -13.48 -8.02
C ASP A 36 17.56 -13.83 -6.68
N ARG A 37 17.97 -14.92 -6.02
CA ARG A 37 17.50 -15.20 -4.66
C ARG A 37 18.36 -14.44 -3.66
N VAL A 38 17.71 -13.61 -2.84
CA VAL A 38 18.36 -13.00 -1.69
C VAL A 38 18.83 -14.16 -0.79
N SER A 39 20.15 -14.34 -0.71
CA SER A 39 20.76 -15.44 0.03
C SER A 39 21.32 -14.91 1.33
N TYR A 40 20.67 -15.27 2.43
CA TYR A 40 21.16 -15.02 3.78
C TYR A 40 21.83 -16.29 4.34
N PRO A 41 22.83 -16.14 5.25
CA PRO A 41 23.36 -17.25 6.02
C PRO A 41 22.26 -18.07 6.69
N SER A 42 22.41 -19.40 6.74
CA SER A 42 21.39 -20.32 7.28
C SER A 42 20.97 -19.98 8.72
N GLU A 43 21.90 -19.50 9.54
CA GLU A 43 21.62 -19.08 10.91
C GLU A 43 20.69 -17.86 10.97
N ILE A 44 20.88 -16.89 10.07
CA ILE A 44 20.01 -15.70 9.96
C ILE A 44 18.62 -16.12 9.48
N VAL A 45 18.53 -16.98 8.48
CA VAL A 45 17.25 -17.50 7.99
C VAL A 45 16.51 -18.24 9.11
N LYS A 46 17.22 -19.09 9.85
CA LYS A 46 16.65 -19.82 10.99
C LYS A 46 16.17 -18.86 12.07
N HIS A 47 16.98 -17.88 12.45
CA HIS A 47 16.61 -16.86 13.45
C HIS A 47 15.40 -16.03 12.99
N ALA A 48 15.35 -15.61 11.73
CA ALA A 48 14.21 -14.89 11.17
C ALA A 48 12.93 -15.72 11.23
N ASN A 49 13.00 -17.01 10.87
CA ASN A 49 11.88 -17.94 10.99
C ASN A 49 11.41 -18.08 12.44
N ASP A 50 12.34 -18.38 13.37
CA ASP A 50 12.03 -18.61 14.79
C ASP A 50 11.48 -17.35 15.47
N LEU A 51 11.91 -16.15 15.05
CA LEU A 51 11.39 -14.88 15.54
C LEU A 51 9.97 -14.62 15.03
N GLN A 52 9.72 -14.82 13.72
CA GLN A 52 8.41 -14.57 13.12
C GLN A 52 7.31 -15.48 13.68
N GLU A 53 7.64 -16.64 14.24
CA GLU A 53 6.68 -17.51 14.94
C GLU A 53 6.18 -16.92 16.27
N ARG A 54 6.88 -15.94 16.84
CA ARG A 54 6.64 -15.43 18.20
C ARG A 54 6.17 -13.99 18.25
N ILE A 55 6.59 -13.16 17.28
CA ILE A 55 6.26 -11.74 17.26
C ILE A 55 4.93 -11.49 16.54
N ILE A 56 4.30 -10.36 16.86
CA ILE A 56 3.26 -9.79 16.00
C ILE A 56 3.93 -9.19 14.77
N SER A 57 3.44 -9.56 13.58
CA SER A 57 3.77 -8.90 12.33
C SER A 57 2.54 -8.30 11.67
N PHE A 58 2.61 -7.00 11.44
CA PHE A 58 1.54 -6.15 10.99
C PHE A 58 2.01 -5.28 9.82
N ASP A 59 1.27 -5.35 8.72
CA ASP A 59 1.43 -4.43 7.59
C ASP A 59 0.33 -3.35 7.66
N SER A 60 0.71 -2.08 7.69
CA SER A 60 -0.25 -0.96 7.74
C SER A 60 -0.87 -0.57 6.41
N HIS A 61 -0.49 -1.20 5.29
CA HIS A 61 -1.10 -0.90 4.00
C HIS A 61 -1.04 -2.07 3.00
N ILE A 62 -2.17 -2.75 2.83
CA ILE A 62 -2.40 -3.67 1.71
C ILE A 62 -3.72 -3.29 1.05
N THR A 63 -3.69 -3.01 -0.24
CA THR A 63 -4.90 -2.65 -0.99
C THR A 63 -5.76 -3.88 -1.24
N VAL A 64 -7.08 -3.70 -1.12
CA VAL A 64 -8.09 -4.71 -1.48
C VAL A 64 -8.47 -4.53 -2.95
N PRO A 65 -8.08 -5.45 -3.87
CA PRO A 65 -8.57 -5.42 -5.25
C PRO A 65 -10.10 -5.56 -5.30
N LEU A 66 -10.75 -4.93 -6.28
CA LEU A 66 -12.22 -4.96 -6.44
C LEU A 66 -12.77 -6.37 -6.77
N ASP A 67 -11.90 -7.25 -7.28
CA ASP A 67 -12.18 -8.64 -7.63
C ASP A 67 -11.61 -9.63 -6.60
N PHE A 68 -11.11 -9.19 -5.44
CA PHE A 68 -10.58 -10.11 -4.44
C PHE A 68 -11.67 -11.02 -3.87
N GLY A 69 -11.41 -12.34 -3.84
CA GLY A 69 -12.38 -13.35 -3.44
C GLY A 69 -13.23 -13.91 -4.58
N THR A 70 -13.00 -13.51 -5.84
CA THR A 70 -13.64 -14.11 -7.02
C THR A 70 -12.79 -15.22 -7.64
N GLU A 71 -13.28 -15.86 -8.71
CA GLU A 71 -12.56 -16.92 -9.42
C GLU A 71 -11.18 -16.44 -9.92
N GLY A 72 -10.11 -17.17 -9.57
CA GLY A 72 -8.72 -16.83 -9.92
C GLY A 72 -8.04 -15.85 -8.96
N THR A 73 -8.79 -15.29 -8.02
CA THR A 73 -8.34 -14.32 -7.00
C THR A 73 -8.89 -14.67 -5.62
N GLU A 74 -9.16 -15.95 -5.38
CA GLU A 74 -9.73 -16.45 -4.14
C GLU A 74 -8.84 -16.15 -2.93
N ALA A 75 -9.46 -15.79 -1.82
CA ALA A 75 -8.71 -15.38 -0.63
C ALA A 75 -7.95 -16.51 0.06
N ASP A 76 -8.37 -17.77 -0.12
CA ASP A 76 -7.79 -18.95 0.54
C ASP A 76 -6.91 -19.82 -0.38
N LYS A 77 -6.55 -19.31 -1.57
CA LYS A 77 -5.67 -20.00 -2.53
C LYS A 77 -4.39 -19.22 -2.75
N ASP A 78 -3.33 -19.93 -3.16
CA ASP A 78 -2.08 -19.30 -3.58
C ASP A 78 -2.23 -18.70 -4.99
N THR A 79 -2.70 -17.46 -5.07
CA THR A 79 -3.02 -16.81 -6.35
C THR A 79 -1.84 -16.02 -6.91
N HIS A 80 -2.01 -15.34 -8.04
CA HIS A 80 -1.00 -14.41 -8.56
C HIS A 80 -0.92 -13.08 -7.78
N ARG A 81 -1.87 -12.82 -6.86
CA ARG A 81 -1.90 -11.60 -6.04
C ARG A 81 -0.79 -11.60 -4.99
N GLN A 82 -0.48 -10.40 -4.47
CA GLN A 82 0.55 -10.22 -3.45
C GLN A 82 0.06 -10.58 -2.04
N PHE A 83 -1.25 -10.75 -1.87
CA PHE A 83 -1.88 -11.13 -0.61
C PHE A 83 -2.98 -12.17 -0.85
N ASP A 84 -2.93 -13.23 -0.05
CA ASP A 84 -3.97 -14.24 0.19
C ASP A 84 -3.66 -14.94 1.53
N LEU A 85 -4.60 -15.70 2.07
CA LEU A 85 -4.46 -16.39 3.36
C LEU A 85 -3.36 -17.46 3.34
N VAL A 86 -3.09 -18.09 2.19
CA VAL A 86 -2.02 -19.09 2.05
C VAL A 86 -0.65 -18.42 2.19
N LYS A 87 -0.43 -17.31 1.48
CA LYS A 87 0.77 -16.48 1.59
C LYS A 87 0.92 -15.88 2.98
N ALA A 88 -0.17 -15.35 3.56
CA ALA A 88 -0.14 -14.78 4.91
C ALA A 88 0.28 -15.83 5.95
N GLY A 89 -0.23 -17.07 5.82
CA GLY A 89 0.17 -18.21 6.66
C GLY A 89 1.62 -18.62 6.48
N ARG A 90 2.15 -18.63 5.24
CA ARG A 90 3.58 -18.93 4.97
C ARG A 90 4.52 -17.84 5.51
N GLY A 91 4.16 -16.57 5.34
CA GLY A 91 4.91 -15.42 5.85
C GLY A 91 4.74 -15.17 7.34
N ARG A 92 3.83 -15.88 8.00
CA ARG A 92 3.43 -15.71 9.42
C ARG A 92 2.93 -14.30 9.74
N MET A 93 2.20 -13.70 8.79
CA MET A 93 1.61 -12.39 8.99
C MET A 93 0.49 -12.47 10.03
N SER A 94 0.63 -11.74 11.14
CA SER A 94 -0.36 -11.73 12.22
C SER A 94 -1.55 -10.85 11.90
N GLY A 95 -1.33 -9.74 11.20
CA GLY A 95 -2.40 -8.83 10.81
C GLY A 95 -2.02 -7.89 9.66
N ALA A 96 -3.02 -7.24 9.09
CA ALA A 96 -2.81 -6.20 8.10
C ALA A 96 -3.95 -5.18 8.16
N ALA A 97 -3.62 -3.91 7.89
CA ALA A 97 -4.61 -2.92 7.52
C ALA A 97 -4.98 -3.12 6.05
N LEU A 98 -6.16 -3.70 5.84
CA LEU A 98 -6.72 -3.85 4.51
C LEU A 98 -7.37 -2.51 4.13
N SER A 99 -6.84 -1.90 3.06
CA SER A 99 -7.17 -0.54 2.64
C SER A 99 -8.39 -0.53 1.73
N ILE A 100 -9.43 0.15 2.21
CA ILE A 100 -10.59 0.55 1.43
C ILE A 100 -10.25 1.88 0.75
N LEU A 101 -9.54 1.79 -0.38
CA LEU A 101 -9.31 2.92 -1.28
C LEU A 101 -10.58 3.24 -2.08
N ALA A 102 -10.85 4.54 -2.27
CA ALA A 102 -11.91 5.03 -3.14
C ALA A 102 -11.43 6.30 -3.84
N TRP A 103 -11.44 6.32 -5.17
CA TRP A 103 -10.84 7.42 -5.93
C TRP A 103 -11.58 7.60 -7.28
N PRO A 104 -11.41 8.76 -7.95
CA PRO A 104 -11.99 8.98 -9.27
C PRO A 104 -11.26 8.15 -10.34
N GLU A 105 -11.57 6.85 -10.36
CA GLU A 105 -10.97 5.86 -11.26
C GLU A 105 -11.22 6.24 -12.72
N MET A 106 -10.13 6.51 -13.42
CA MET A 106 -10.16 7.07 -14.76
C MET A 106 -9.94 6.01 -15.84
N TRP A 107 -9.44 4.83 -15.49
CA TRP A 107 -9.05 3.79 -16.46
C TRP A 107 -10.18 2.81 -16.83
N ASN A 108 -11.35 2.94 -16.20
CA ASN A 108 -12.48 2.04 -16.42
C ASN A 108 -13.34 2.50 -17.61
N GLY A 109 -13.68 1.55 -18.48
CA GLY A 109 -14.64 1.75 -19.58
C GLY A 109 -14.00 1.86 -20.96
N ALA A 110 -14.85 1.90 -21.99
CA ALA A 110 -14.40 2.03 -23.37
C ALA A 110 -13.88 3.46 -23.62
N ASN A 111 -12.73 3.55 -24.31
CA ASN A 111 -12.05 4.82 -24.59
C ASN A 111 -11.53 5.55 -23.35
N ALA A 112 -11.25 4.81 -22.27
CA ALA A 112 -10.48 5.33 -21.16
C ALA A 112 -9.15 5.96 -21.64
N PRO A 113 -8.63 6.99 -20.95
CA PRO A 113 -9.09 7.49 -19.66
C PRO A 113 -10.21 8.54 -19.72
N HIS A 114 -10.97 8.68 -18.63
CA HIS A 114 -12.07 9.65 -18.52
C HIS A 114 -11.84 10.67 -17.41
N ARG A 115 -12.08 11.96 -17.71
CA ARG A 115 -11.99 13.04 -16.72
C ARG A 115 -13.09 12.90 -15.66
N PRO A 116 -12.78 13.21 -14.38
CA PRO A 116 -13.77 13.13 -13.32
C PRO A 116 -14.98 14.03 -13.61
N THR A 117 -16.17 13.47 -13.39
CA THR A 117 -17.45 14.21 -13.37
C THR A 117 -18.07 14.06 -11.98
N ALA A 118 -19.16 14.77 -11.70
CA ALA A 118 -19.88 14.61 -10.42
C ALA A 118 -20.28 13.14 -10.13
N GLY A 119 -20.55 12.33 -11.16
CA GLY A 119 -20.87 10.91 -11.01
C GLY A 119 -19.72 10.04 -10.49
N PHE A 120 -18.46 10.51 -10.60
CA PHE A 120 -17.30 9.76 -10.10
C PHE A 120 -17.27 9.69 -8.57
N VAL A 121 -17.90 10.62 -7.86
CA VAL A 121 -18.04 10.53 -6.40
C VAL A 121 -18.90 9.32 -6.01
N GLU A 122 -20.00 9.06 -6.72
CA GLU A 122 -20.83 7.88 -6.49
C GLU A 122 -20.10 6.59 -6.87
N GLU A 123 -19.34 6.58 -7.98
CA GLU A 123 -18.53 5.41 -8.34
C GLU A 123 -17.44 5.13 -7.30
N ALA A 124 -16.78 6.17 -6.78
CA ALA A 124 -15.82 6.01 -5.69
C ALA A 124 -16.50 5.49 -4.40
N ARG A 125 -17.74 5.87 -4.11
CA ARG A 125 -18.52 5.27 -3.02
C ARG A 125 -18.84 3.80 -3.28
N HIS A 126 -19.18 3.43 -4.52
CA HIS A 126 -19.40 2.03 -4.88
C HIS A 126 -18.13 1.19 -4.70
N GLN A 127 -16.97 1.69 -5.15
CA GLN A 127 -15.68 1.06 -4.89
C GLN A 127 -15.45 0.80 -3.38
N ARG A 128 -15.75 1.82 -2.54
CA ARG A 128 -15.64 1.73 -1.07
C ARG A 128 -16.52 0.63 -0.49
N GLU A 129 -17.79 0.58 -0.88
CA GLU A 129 -18.74 -0.43 -0.44
C GLU A 129 -18.39 -1.85 -0.92
N THR A 130 -17.86 -1.97 -2.14
CA THR A 130 -17.37 -3.25 -2.68
C THR A 130 -16.20 -3.79 -1.86
N ARG A 131 -15.18 -2.97 -1.61
CA ARG A 131 -14.03 -3.37 -0.76
C ARG A 131 -14.44 -3.69 0.67
N TYR A 132 -15.41 -2.96 1.24
CA TYR A 132 -15.97 -3.30 2.54
C TYR A 132 -16.66 -4.68 2.53
N ARG A 133 -17.49 -4.96 1.53
CA ARG A 133 -18.16 -6.27 1.37
C ARG A 133 -17.17 -7.41 1.21
N ILE A 134 -16.06 -7.18 0.49
CA ILE A 134 -14.97 -8.14 0.36
C ILE A 134 -14.35 -8.47 1.72
N ILE A 135 -14.01 -7.46 2.53
CA ILE A 135 -13.46 -7.68 3.87
C ILE A 135 -14.44 -8.43 4.78
N GLN A 136 -15.73 -8.06 4.72
CA GLN A 136 -16.78 -8.76 5.47
C GLN A 136 -16.93 -10.21 5.00
N GLY A 137 -16.88 -10.45 3.69
CA GLY A 137 -16.90 -11.79 3.09
C GLY A 137 -15.73 -12.65 3.54
N LEU A 138 -14.50 -12.10 3.54
CA LEU A 138 -13.30 -12.79 4.01
C LEU A 138 -13.48 -13.36 5.42
N VAL A 139 -13.98 -12.57 6.36
CA VAL A 139 -14.13 -13.02 7.77
C VAL A 139 -15.38 -13.87 7.98
N ARG A 140 -16.41 -13.70 7.16
CA ARG A 140 -17.62 -14.54 7.17
C ARG A 140 -17.33 -15.95 6.65
N ASP A 141 -16.59 -16.05 5.55
CA ASP A 141 -16.36 -17.29 4.82
C ASP A 141 -15.17 -18.07 5.41
N PHE A 142 -14.22 -17.37 6.05
CA PHE A 142 -13.05 -17.97 6.68
C PHE A 142 -12.91 -17.60 8.18
N PRO A 143 -13.91 -17.85 9.03
CA PRO A 143 -13.93 -17.39 10.44
C PRO A 143 -12.86 -18.06 11.32
N ASN A 144 -12.31 -19.19 10.84
CA ASN A 144 -11.21 -19.91 11.49
C ASN A 144 -9.82 -19.45 11.00
N GLN A 145 -9.74 -18.56 10.00
CA GLN A 145 -8.49 -18.08 9.43
C GLN A 145 -8.33 -16.55 9.52
N ALA A 146 -9.42 -15.78 9.57
CA ALA A 146 -9.37 -14.33 9.64
C ALA A 146 -10.47 -13.74 10.53
N ALA A 147 -10.19 -12.61 11.17
CA ALA A 147 -11.16 -11.84 11.94
C ALA A 147 -10.81 -10.34 11.92
N ILE A 148 -11.82 -9.48 12.08
CA ILE A 148 -11.61 -8.03 12.17
C ILE A 148 -11.13 -7.66 13.58
N ALA A 149 -10.04 -6.91 13.68
CA ALA A 149 -9.56 -6.32 14.90
C ALA A 149 -10.08 -4.88 15.05
N TYR A 150 -10.86 -4.62 16.10
CA TYR A 150 -11.38 -3.28 16.41
C TYR A 150 -10.51 -2.53 17.42
N THR A 151 -9.59 -3.23 18.08
CA THR A 151 -8.66 -2.71 19.08
C THR A 151 -7.29 -3.41 18.96
N PRO A 152 -6.21 -2.84 19.51
CA PRO A 152 -4.93 -3.54 19.61
C PRO A 152 -5.03 -4.86 20.38
N ALA A 153 -5.90 -4.94 21.39
CA ALA A 153 -6.16 -6.15 22.15
C ALA A 153 -6.81 -7.24 21.29
N ASP A 154 -7.75 -6.87 20.40
CA ASP A 154 -8.30 -7.81 19.42
C ASP A 154 -7.24 -8.33 18.48
N LEU A 155 -6.35 -7.48 17.97
CA LEU A 155 -5.30 -7.91 17.07
C LEU A 155 -4.41 -8.97 17.73
N ARG A 156 -3.98 -8.73 18.98
CA ARG A 156 -3.17 -9.71 19.74
C ARG A 156 -3.94 -11.01 19.99
N ARG A 157 -5.21 -10.92 20.39
CA ARG A 157 -6.07 -12.09 20.62
C ARG A 157 -6.22 -12.92 19.34
N ILE A 158 -6.60 -12.28 18.23
CA ILE A 158 -6.80 -12.93 16.93
C ILE A 158 -5.51 -13.59 16.45
N ALA A 159 -4.38 -12.90 16.57
CA ALA A 159 -3.07 -13.46 16.24
C ALA A 159 -2.73 -14.69 17.11
N SER A 160 -3.01 -14.64 18.42
CA SER A 160 -2.80 -15.79 19.32
C SER A 160 -3.70 -16.99 19.02
N GLU A 161 -4.85 -16.77 18.37
CA GLU A 161 -5.74 -17.81 17.85
C GLU A 161 -5.24 -18.41 16.51
N GLY A 162 -4.10 -17.94 15.98
CA GLY A 162 -3.55 -18.38 14.69
C GLY A 162 -4.31 -17.84 13.48
N LYS A 163 -5.07 -16.74 13.65
CA LYS A 163 -5.86 -16.09 12.60
C LYS A 163 -5.20 -14.79 12.16
N LEU A 164 -5.47 -14.37 10.92
CA LEU A 164 -5.14 -13.05 10.43
C LEU A 164 -6.06 -12.00 11.05
N ALA A 165 -5.47 -11.01 11.72
CA ALA A 165 -6.18 -9.85 12.24
C ALA A 165 -6.29 -8.75 11.17
N VAL A 166 -7.51 -8.52 10.67
CA VAL A 166 -7.80 -7.47 9.70
C VAL A 166 -8.11 -6.17 10.42
N VAL A 167 -7.33 -5.12 10.15
CA VAL A 167 -7.67 -3.74 10.54
C VAL A 167 -8.33 -3.07 9.33
N ILE A 168 -9.53 -2.52 9.50
CA ILE A 168 -10.18 -1.79 8.40
C ILE A 168 -9.60 -0.37 8.35
N SER A 169 -8.96 -0.05 7.24
CA SER A 169 -8.48 1.29 6.93
C SER A 169 -9.22 1.87 5.75
N LEU A 170 -9.47 3.18 5.77
CA LEU A 170 -10.00 3.92 4.63
C LEU A 170 -8.93 4.89 4.14
N LEU A 171 -8.71 4.92 2.83
CA LEU A 171 -7.80 5.86 2.19
C LEU A 171 -8.58 6.71 1.18
N ASN A 172 -8.33 8.02 1.23
CA ASN A 172 -8.92 9.08 0.42
C ASN A 172 -10.30 9.58 0.88
N ALA A 173 -10.37 10.88 1.17
CA ALA A 173 -11.58 11.59 1.54
C ALA A 173 -12.50 11.90 0.35
N TYR A 174 -12.06 11.74 -0.90
CA TYR A 174 -12.83 12.06 -2.11
C TYR A 174 -14.29 11.54 -2.08
N ALA A 175 -14.49 10.26 -1.74
CA ALA A 175 -15.83 9.67 -1.69
C ALA A 175 -16.66 10.08 -0.45
N MET A 176 -16.12 10.89 0.46
CA MET A 176 -16.88 11.47 1.58
C MET A 176 -17.77 12.65 1.14
N GLY A 177 -17.43 13.35 0.06
CA GLY A 177 -18.09 14.61 -0.30
C GLY A 177 -18.04 15.61 0.88
N ASP A 178 -19.10 16.37 1.10
CA ASP A 178 -19.16 17.37 2.19
C ASP A 178 -19.78 16.84 3.51
N ASP A 179 -19.95 15.51 3.64
CA ASP A 179 -20.63 14.89 4.80
C ASP A 179 -19.61 14.39 5.83
N LEU A 180 -19.38 15.20 6.88
CA LEU A 180 -18.51 14.83 8.00
C LEU A 180 -19.00 13.60 8.77
N ASP A 181 -20.32 13.35 8.81
CA ASP A 181 -20.92 12.21 9.52
C ASP A 181 -20.58 10.87 8.87
N GLN A 182 -20.01 10.87 7.66
CA GLN A 182 -19.45 9.66 7.08
C GLN A 182 -18.35 9.06 7.96
N LEU A 183 -17.55 9.88 8.65
CA LEU A 183 -16.51 9.37 9.56
C LEU A 183 -17.12 8.51 10.67
N ASP A 184 -18.22 8.97 11.25
CA ASP A 184 -18.98 8.24 12.28
C ASP A 184 -19.50 6.91 11.74
N LYS A 185 -20.16 6.96 10.57
CA LYS A 185 -20.76 5.78 9.93
C LYS A 185 -19.70 4.73 9.64
N TRP A 186 -18.52 5.14 9.14
CA TRP A 186 -17.42 4.21 8.86
C TRP A 186 -16.71 3.72 10.13
N ALA A 187 -16.55 4.56 11.15
CA ALA A 187 -16.01 4.13 12.44
C ALA A 187 -16.91 3.09 13.14
N ALA A 188 -18.24 3.30 13.08
CA ALA A 188 -19.24 2.34 13.58
C ALA A 188 -19.19 1.00 12.82
N ARG A 189 -18.82 1.03 11.53
CA ARG A 189 -18.60 -0.14 10.68
C ARG A 189 -17.21 -0.77 10.83
N GLY A 190 -16.38 -0.27 11.75
CA GLY A 190 -15.10 -0.89 12.09
C GLY A 190 -13.86 -0.22 11.54
N MET A 191 -13.97 0.93 10.85
CA MET A 191 -12.80 1.71 10.44
C MET A 191 -11.97 2.13 11.65
N ARG A 192 -10.65 1.92 11.61
CA ARG A 192 -9.71 2.28 12.70
C ARG A 192 -8.49 3.07 12.25
N LEU A 193 -8.31 3.23 10.95
CA LEU A 193 -7.29 4.07 10.32
C LEU A 193 -7.93 4.84 9.16
N PHE A 194 -7.68 6.14 9.08
CA PHE A 194 -8.21 7.00 8.02
C PHE A 194 -7.13 7.91 7.43
N GLY A 195 -6.87 7.79 6.13
CA GLY A 195 -6.00 8.67 5.37
C GLY A 195 -6.79 9.65 4.52
N PHE A 196 -6.46 10.93 4.62
CA PHE A 196 -7.20 12.01 3.93
C PHE A 196 -7.01 11.98 2.42
N SER A 197 -5.84 11.57 1.94
CA SER A 197 -5.41 11.82 0.56
C SER A 197 -5.04 10.53 -0.16
N TYR A 198 -5.07 10.62 -1.49
CA TYR A 198 -4.41 9.71 -2.42
C TYR A 198 -3.71 10.57 -3.49
N VAL A 199 -3.43 10.05 -4.69
CA VAL A 199 -3.17 10.89 -5.87
C VAL A 199 -4.39 11.78 -6.13
N GLY A 200 -4.12 13.05 -6.41
CA GLY A 200 -5.13 14.08 -6.64
C GLY A 200 -5.60 14.76 -5.36
N ASN A 201 -5.89 16.06 -5.45
CA ASN A 201 -6.51 16.80 -4.36
C ASN A 201 -7.95 16.35 -4.14
N ASN A 202 -8.48 16.63 -2.96
CA ASN A 202 -9.91 16.53 -2.68
C ASN A 202 -10.35 17.71 -1.81
N ASP A 203 -11.66 17.87 -1.60
CA ASP A 203 -12.23 19.02 -0.90
C ASP A 203 -11.84 19.11 0.59
N TRP A 204 -11.19 18.08 1.15
CA TRP A 204 -10.79 18.02 2.55
C TRP A 204 -9.31 18.36 2.73
N ALA A 205 -8.44 17.89 1.82
CA ALA A 205 -7.00 18.01 1.94
C ALA A 205 -6.28 18.05 0.59
N ASP A 206 -5.23 18.89 0.53
CA ASP A 206 -4.28 18.87 -0.58
C ASP A 206 -3.42 17.60 -0.55
N SER A 207 -3.18 17.02 -1.74
CA SER A 207 -2.31 15.87 -1.93
C SER A 207 -0.85 16.29 -2.17
N SER A 208 0.09 15.44 -1.80
CA SER A 208 1.50 15.53 -2.22
C SER A 208 1.67 15.38 -3.74
N ARG A 209 0.67 14.79 -4.40
CA ARG A 209 0.66 14.45 -5.83
C ARG A 209 -0.61 15.00 -6.49
N PRO A 210 -0.75 16.32 -6.64
CA PRO A 210 -1.85 16.90 -7.41
C PRO A 210 -1.79 16.35 -8.85
N LEU A 211 -2.94 15.97 -9.40
CA LEU A 211 -3.00 15.37 -10.73
C LEU A 211 -3.55 16.39 -11.75
N PRO A 212 -2.75 16.85 -12.73
CA PRO A 212 -3.21 17.80 -13.74
C PRO A 212 -4.41 17.30 -14.54
N PHE A 213 -4.55 15.97 -14.71
CA PHE A 213 -5.72 15.39 -15.38
C PHE A 213 -7.05 15.67 -14.64
N PHE A 214 -6.99 15.86 -13.33
CA PHE A 214 -8.13 16.29 -12.50
C PHE A 214 -8.27 17.81 -12.41
N ASN A 215 -7.43 18.55 -13.14
CA ASN A 215 -7.31 20.00 -13.08
C ASN A 215 -6.87 20.50 -11.69
N ASP A 216 -6.07 19.70 -10.99
CA ASP A 216 -5.54 20.08 -9.68
C ASP A 216 -4.49 21.20 -9.77
N THR A 217 -4.46 22.02 -8.73
CA THR A 217 -3.38 22.97 -8.46
C THR A 217 -2.65 22.55 -7.19
N ARG A 218 -1.32 22.68 -7.16
CA ARG A 218 -0.54 22.40 -5.94
C ARG A 218 -0.99 23.28 -4.79
N ASP A 219 -1.19 22.68 -3.61
CA ASP A 219 -1.60 23.35 -2.38
C ASP A 219 -2.86 24.23 -2.55
N ALA A 220 -3.86 23.76 -3.29
CA ALA A 220 -5.07 24.53 -3.62
C ALA A 220 -5.83 25.02 -2.38
N LEU A 221 -5.85 24.23 -1.31
CA LEU A 221 -6.47 24.57 -0.02
C LEU A 221 -5.48 25.24 0.94
N GLY A 222 -4.19 25.19 0.63
CA GLY A 222 -3.12 25.60 1.54
C GLY A 222 -2.90 24.63 2.69
N GLY A 223 -3.26 23.34 2.54
CA GLY A 223 -3.24 22.32 3.58
C GLY A 223 -4.58 21.62 3.72
N LEU A 224 -5.28 21.85 4.83
CA LEU A 224 -6.63 21.35 5.07
C LEU A 224 -7.69 22.44 4.82
N SER A 225 -8.81 22.06 4.20
CA SER A 225 -10.01 22.89 4.14
C SER A 225 -10.70 23.00 5.51
N PRO A 226 -11.71 23.88 5.68
CA PRO A 226 -12.47 23.94 6.92
C PRO A 226 -13.09 22.60 7.36
N ILE A 227 -13.61 21.79 6.43
CA ILE A 227 -14.16 20.46 6.76
C ILE A 227 -13.03 19.47 7.09
N GLY A 228 -11.88 19.53 6.40
CA GLY A 228 -10.70 18.74 6.74
C GLY A 228 -10.21 19.00 8.17
N LYS A 229 -10.21 20.26 8.61
CA LYS A 229 -9.86 20.64 9.99
C LYS A 229 -10.87 20.12 11.02
N GLN A 230 -12.16 20.06 10.67
CA GLN A 230 -13.18 19.43 11.52
C GLN A 230 -12.99 17.91 11.58
N ALA A 231 -12.63 17.27 10.46
CA ALA A 231 -12.36 15.85 10.38
C ALA A 231 -11.22 15.40 11.29
N VAL A 232 -10.13 16.17 11.42
CA VAL A 232 -9.06 15.86 12.40
C VAL A 232 -9.62 15.72 13.82
N ARG A 233 -10.44 16.68 14.25
CA ARG A 233 -11.06 16.66 15.59
C ARG A 233 -12.03 15.49 15.73
N ARG A 234 -12.83 15.22 14.69
CA ARG A 234 -13.79 14.12 14.68
C ARG A 234 -13.09 12.76 14.77
N LEU A 235 -12.01 12.54 14.01
CA LEU A 235 -11.21 11.31 14.06
C LEU A 235 -10.60 11.08 15.44
N ASN A 236 -10.08 12.14 16.07
CA ASN A 236 -9.63 12.04 17.46
C ASN A 236 -10.78 11.69 18.42
N ASP A 237 -11.97 12.27 18.26
CA ASP A 237 -13.15 11.95 19.07
C ASP A 237 -13.61 10.50 18.88
N LEU A 238 -13.53 9.97 17.66
CA LEU A 238 -13.89 8.59 17.31
C LEU A 238 -12.83 7.56 17.73
N GLY A 239 -11.62 7.97 18.12
CA GLY A 239 -10.51 7.05 18.38
C GLY A 239 -10.01 6.34 17.11
N VAL A 240 -10.05 7.03 15.97
CA VAL A 240 -9.53 6.55 14.68
C VAL A 240 -8.14 7.14 14.46
N VAL A 241 -7.19 6.29 14.09
CA VAL A 241 -5.81 6.71 13.78
C VAL A 241 -5.84 7.57 12.51
N ILE A 242 -5.21 8.75 12.57
CA ILE A 242 -5.06 9.62 11.41
C ILE A 242 -3.82 9.20 10.63
N ASP A 243 -4.01 8.87 9.35
CA ASP A 243 -2.93 8.59 8.40
C ASP A 243 -2.58 9.84 7.58
N VAL A 244 -1.29 10.19 7.59
CA VAL A 244 -0.74 11.35 6.87
C VAL A 244 0.03 10.99 5.61
N SER A 245 0.09 9.70 5.24
CA SER A 245 0.60 9.30 3.93
C SER A 245 -0.22 9.95 2.82
N GLN A 246 0.40 10.21 1.67
CA GLN A 246 -0.21 10.86 0.49
C GLN A 246 -0.49 12.37 0.64
N MET A 247 -0.70 12.88 1.86
CA MET A 247 -1.03 14.29 2.11
C MET A 247 0.11 15.23 1.68
N SER A 248 -0.23 16.46 1.30
CA SER A 248 0.77 17.52 1.12
C SER A 248 1.48 17.87 2.44
N SER A 249 2.68 18.45 2.36
CA SER A 249 3.43 18.88 3.55
C SER A 249 2.64 19.89 4.41
N LYS A 250 1.87 20.79 3.78
CA LYS A 250 1.03 21.76 4.50
C LYS A 250 -0.13 21.09 5.21
N ALA A 251 -0.76 20.11 4.57
CA ALA A 251 -1.86 19.36 5.17
C ALA A 251 -1.36 18.52 6.36
N LEU A 252 -0.17 17.92 6.27
CA LEU A 252 0.50 17.26 7.40
C LEU A 252 0.76 18.23 8.55
N ASP A 253 1.31 19.42 8.27
CA ASP A 253 1.54 20.46 9.30
C ASP A 253 0.21 20.87 9.99
N ASP A 254 -0.86 21.06 9.21
CA ASP A 254 -2.20 21.37 9.73
C ASP A 254 -2.76 20.23 10.61
N VAL A 255 -2.65 18.97 10.19
CA VAL A 255 -3.05 17.80 10.99
C VAL A 255 -2.28 17.79 12.31
N ALA A 256 -0.96 17.93 12.27
CA ALA A 256 -0.12 17.89 13.46
C ALA A 256 -0.41 19.02 14.44
N ALA A 257 -0.78 20.20 13.95
CA ALA A 257 -1.18 21.33 14.79
C ALA A 257 -2.56 21.14 15.44
N LEU A 258 -3.44 20.33 14.85
CA LEU A 258 -4.83 20.17 15.28
C LEU A 258 -5.08 18.87 16.07
N THR A 259 -4.31 17.82 15.81
CA THR A 259 -4.50 16.52 16.45
C THR A 259 -4.08 16.56 17.92
N ARG A 260 -4.85 15.91 18.76
CA ARG A 260 -4.48 15.62 20.16
C ARG A 260 -3.95 14.21 20.37
N ALA A 261 -3.95 13.39 19.31
CA ALA A 261 -3.53 12.00 19.33
C ALA A 261 -2.37 11.76 18.35
N PRO A 262 -1.54 10.72 18.56
CA PRO A 262 -0.48 10.39 17.63
C PRO A 262 -1.01 10.07 16.23
N VAL A 263 -0.22 10.42 15.21
CA VAL A 263 -0.54 10.12 13.80
C VAL A 263 0.34 9.00 13.27
N VAL A 264 -0.06 8.42 12.14
CA VAL A 264 0.73 7.41 11.43
C VAL A 264 0.98 7.90 10.01
N ALA A 265 2.14 7.63 9.43
CA ALA A 265 2.29 7.57 7.98
C ALA A 265 2.25 6.09 7.60
N SER A 266 1.11 5.58 7.14
CA SER A 266 0.85 4.14 6.93
C SER A 266 1.67 3.49 5.82
N HIS A 267 2.20 4.28 4.89
CA HIS A 267 3.07 3.80 3.81
C HIS A 267 3.89 4.96 3.21
N SER A 268 5.02 5.32 3.80
CA SER A 268 5.87 6.41 3.27
C SER A 268 7.36 6.11 3.40
N ALA A 269 8.18 6.66 2.51
CA ALA A 269 9.64 6.54 2.54
C ALA A 269 10.30 7.92 2.73
N PRO A 270 11.57 7.99 3.19
CA PRO A 270 12.26 9.25 3.40
C PRO A 270 12.79 9.88 2.10
N ARG A 271 12.69 11.22 1.97
CA ARG A 271 13.19 11.97 0.80
C ARG A 271 14.70 11.87 0.60
N ALA A 272 15.44 11.53 1.65
CA ALA A 272 16.89 11.36 1.57
C ALA A 272 17.32 10.21 0.66
N LEU A 273 16.43 9.24 0.38
CA LEU A 273 16.68 8.18 -0.59
C LEU A 273 16.23 8.58 -1.99
N VAL A 274 14.99 9.08 -2.09
CA VAL A 274 14.43 9.61 -3.34
C VAL A 274 13.68 10.90 -3.04
N ASP A 275 14.19 12.01 -3.59
CA ASP A 275 13.61 13.34 -3.38
C ASP A 275 12.40 13.56 -4.29
N ILE A 276 11.24 13.11 -3.81
CA ILE A 276 9.92 13.29 -4.43
C ILE A 276 8.92 13.76 -3.37
N PRO A 277 7.89 14.56 -3.74
CA PRO A 277 6.91 15.06 -2.78
C PRO A 277 6.15 13.98 -2.02
N ARG A 278 6.03 12.78 -2.60
CA ARG A 278 5.40 11.63 -1.98
C ARG A 278 6.17 11.10 -0.77
N ASN A 279 7.49 11.34 -0.72
CA ASN A 279 8.35 10.94 0.38
C ASN A 279 8.39 12.02 1.48
N LEU A 280 8.79 11.63 2.68
CA LEU A 280 8.84 12.49 3.86
C LEU A 280 10.23 13.15 4.00
N SER A 281 10.26 14.47 4.10
CA SER A 281 11.43 15.23 4.52
C SER A 281 11.76 14.98 6.00
N ASP A 282 12.99 15.28 6.40
CA ASP A 282 13.40 15.21 7.81
C ASP A 282 12.49 16.05 8.73
N LYS A 283 12.00 17.19 8.26
CA LYS A 283 11.03 18.01 9.00
C LYS A 283 9.73 17.22 9.24
N GLU A 284 9.15 16.64 8.20
CA GLU A 284 7.91 15.87 8.31
C GLU A 284 8.08 14.63 9.20
N LEU A 285 9.23 13.96 9.12
CA LEU A 285 9.59 12.88 10.04
C LEU A 285 9.58 13.35 11.51
N GLN A 286 10.17 14.52 11.82
CA GLN A 286 10.13 15.08 13.17
C GLN A 286 8.71 15.49 13.59
N VAL A 287 7.90 16.01 12.67
CA VAL A 287 6.51 16.38 12.97
C VAL A 287 5.70 15.13 13.37
N ILE A 288 5.82 14.03 12.63
CA ILE A 288 5.15 12.76 12.98
C ILE A 288 5.64 12.26 14.35
N LYS A 289 6.96 12.26 14.58
CA LYS A 289 7.56 11.89 15.87
C LYS A 289 7.01 12.74 17.03
N ALA A 290 6.88 14.05 16.84
CA ALA A 290 6.45 14.98 17.89
C ALA A 290 5.02 14.69 18.38
N THR A 291 4.18 14.05 17.55
CA THR A 291 2.84 13.58 17.98
C THR A 291 2.89 12.30 18.83
N GLY A 292 4.04 11.64 18.95
CA GLY A 292 4.17 10.26 19.44
C GLY A 292 3.97 9.18 18.36
N GLY A 293 3.84 9.62 17.10
CA GLY A 293 3.41 8.84 15.94
C GLY A 293 4.44 7.86 15.40
N VAL A 294 4.08 7.18 14.30
CA VAL A 294 4.94 6.16 13.65
C VAL A 294 4.97 6.37 12.14
N VAL A 295 6.16 6.23 11.55
CA VAL A 295 6.37 6.17 10.10
C VAL A 295 6.51 4.71 9.70
N GLN A 296 5.51 4.18 9.00
CA GLN A 296 5.54 2.84 8.45
C GLN A 296 6.25 2.91 7.09
N VAL A 297 7.49 2.44 7.05
CA VAL A 297 8.38 2.55 5.90
C VAL A 297 7.89 1.61 4.81
N VAL A 298 7.63 2.16 3.63
CA VAL A 298 6.98 1.45 2.53
C VAL A 298 7.96 0.75 1.60
N GLY A 299 7.67 -0.51 1.25
CA GLY A 299 8.37 -1.30 0.24
C GLY A 299 8.07 -0.90 -1.21
N PHE A 300 8.04 0.38 -1.55
CA PHE A 300 7.71 0.86 -2.90
C PHE A 300 8.98 1.22 -3.69
N SER A 301 9.30 0.43 -4.72
CA SER A 301 10.64 0.44 -5.36
C SER A 301 11.11 1.83 -5.82
N THR A 302 10.27 2.60 -6.52
CA THR A 302 10.65 3.93 -7.03
C THR A 302 10.63 5.05 -5.98
N TYR A 303 10.22 4.74 -4.74
CA TYR A 303 10.35 5.64 -3.58
C TYR A 303 11.62 5.37 -2.77
N LEU A 304 12.24 4.21 -2.99
CA LEU A 304 13.44 3.74 -2.28
C LEU A 304 14.71 3.92 -3.11
N ARG A 305 14.61 3.81 -4.44
CA ARG A 305 15.74 3.98 -5.36
C ARG A 305 15.41 4.97 -6.47
N PRO A 306 16.30 5.96 -6.76
CA PRO A 306 16.14 6.83 -7.91
C PRO A 306 16.10 6.03 -9.22
N LEU A 307 15.36 6.53 -10.21
CA LEU A 307 15.31 5.91 -11.53
C LEU A 307 16.70 5.85 -12.16
N SER A 308 17.00 4.74 -12.82
CA SER A 308 18.24 4.57 -13.56
C SER A 308 18.33 5.52 -14.77
N GLN A 309 19.55 5.87 -15.18
CA GLN A 309 19.76 6.74 -16.34
C GLN A 309 19.08 6.23 -17.62
N PRO A 310 19.12 4.91 -17.96
CA PRO A 310 18.40 4.40 -19.12
C PRO A 310 16.89 4.65 -19.09
N THR A 311 16.27 4.57 -17.90
CA THR A 311 14.84 4.88 -17.72
C THR A 311 14.59 6.38 -17.89
N LEU A 312 15.44 7.23 -17.30
CA LEU A 312 15.35 8.69 -17.48
C LEU A 312 15.49 9.10 -18.94
N ASP A 313 16.37 8.46 -19.70
CA ASP A 313 16.55 8.72 -21.14
C ASP A 313 15.29 8.36 -21.93
N LYS A 314 14.68 7.20 -21.66
CA LYS A 314 13.40 6.79 -22.27
C LYS A 314 12.27 7.75 -21.92
N LEU A 315 12.17 8.18 -20.66
CA LEU A 315 11.17 9.15 -20.22
C LEU A 315 11.36 10.51 -20.89
N ASN A 316 12.60 11.00 -20.99
CA ASN A 316 12.88 12.27 -21.69
C ASN A 316 12.57 12.19 -23.19
N ALA A 317 12.86 11.07 -23.84
CA ALA A 317 12.45 10.84 -25.23
C ALA A 317 10.92 10.81 -25.39
N LEU A 318 10.20 10.16 -24.46
CA LEU A 318 8.73 10.19 -24.44
C LEU A 318 8.21 11.62 -24.24
N ARG A 319 8.74 12.35 -23.26
CA ARG A 319 8.36 13.75 -22.97
C ARG A 319 8.52 14.65 -24.19
N GLN A 320 9.65 14.53 -24.89
CA GLN A 320 9.89 15.28 -26.12
C GLN A 320 8.83 15.00 -27.21
N ARG A 321 8.40 13.73 -27.38
CA ARG A 321 7.33 13.38 -28.35
C ARG A 321 5.98 14.00 -28.00
N PHE A 322 5.75 14.34 -26.74
CA PHE A 322 4.52 14.97 -26.24
C PHE A 322 4.70 16.46 -25.94
N ASP A 323 5.72 17.10 -26.51
CA ASP A 323 5.99 18.54 -26.40
C ASP A 323 6.26 19.01 -24.95
N LEU A 324 6.75 18.12 -24.09
CA LEU A 324 7.18 18.42 -22.73
C LEU A 324 8.70 18.61 -22.68
N GLY A 325 9.15 19.55 -21.84
CA GLY A 325 10.57 19.73 -21.56
C GLY A 325 11.19 18.55 -20.82
N PRO A 326 12.53 18.44 -20.75
CA PRO A 326 13.20 17.38 -20.02
C PRO A 326 12.85 17.40 -18.52
N LEU A 327 12.94 16.25 -17.87
CA LEU A 327 12.67 16.08 -16.45
C LEU A 327 13.57 16.99 -15.58
N GLN A 328 12.95 17.64 -14.60
CA GLN A 328 13.63 18.40 -13.55
C GLN A 328 13.32 17.71 -12.21
N GLY A 329 14.11 16.68 -11.89
CA GLY A 329 13.81 15.78 -10.76
C GLY A 329 12.86 14.64 -11.13
N LEU A 330 12.38 13.92 -10.11
CA LEU A 330 11.63 12.66 -10.29
C LEU A 330 10.12 12.79 -10.14
N GLU A 331 9.61 13.95 -9.71
CA GLU A 331 8.17 14.13 -9.49
C GLU A 331 7.34 13.81 -10.75
N ASN A 332 7.67 14.46 -11.87
CA ASN A 332 7.00 14.22 -13.16
C ASN A 332 7.55 12.99 -13.90
N ALA A 333 8.50 12.27 -13.30
CA ALA A 333 9.03 11.02 -13.85
C ALA A 333 8.20 9.81 -13.40
N LEU A 334 7.62 9.88 -12.19
CA LEU A 334 6.86 8.79 -11.56
C LEU A 334 5.35 8.89 -11.79
N MET A 335 4.86 10.01 -12.32
CA MET A 335 3.47 10.23 -12.67
C MET A 335 3.35 11.35 -13.71
N PRO A 336 2.25 11.44 -14.49
CA PRO A 336 2.00 12.52 -15.44
C PRO A 336 1.62 13.84 -14.72
N GLY A 337 2.62 14.48 -14.10
CA GLY A 337 2.45 15.63 -13.19
C GLY A 337 2.65 17.03 -13.79
N ASP A 338 3.02 17.16 -15.07
CA ASP A 338 3.20 18.47 -15.70
C ASP A 338 1.89 19.24 -15.82
N ALA A 339 1.83 20.47 -15.30
CA ALA A 339 0.59 21.26 -15.23
C ALA A 339 -0.12 21.44 -16.58
N VAL A 340 0.62 21.54 -17.70
CA VAL A 340 0.06 21.69 -19.05
C VAL A 340 -0.80 20.50 -19.48
N ILE A 341 -0.65 19.33 -18.84
CA ILE A 341 -1.46 18.14 -19.11
C ILE A 341 -2.95 18.42 -18.83
N THR A 342 -3.29 19.40 -17.99
CA THR A 342 -4.70 19.75 -17.72
C THR A 342 -5.47 20.12 -18.99
N ILE A 343 -4.83 20.71 -20.00
CA ILE A 343 -5.49 21.11 -21.26
C ILE A 343 -5.45 20.03 -22.35
N TRP A 344 -4.84 18.87 -22.10
CA TRP A 344 -4.74 17.81 -23.10
C TRP A 344 -6.08 17.10 -23.33
N PRO A 345 -6.38 16.66 -24.56
CA PRO A 345 -7.45 15.69 -24.79
C PRO A 345 -7.20 14.41 -24.00
N GLU A 346 -8.29 13.74 -23.59
CA GLU A 346 -8.23 12.46 -22.84
C GLU A 346 -7.38 11.40 -23.55
N GLN A 347 -7.53 11.27 -24.87
CA GLN A 347 -6.73 10.36 -25.68
C GLN A 347 -5.23 10.66 -25.58
N ARG A 348 -4.83 11.93 -25.70
CA ARG A 348 -3.41 12.33 -25.63
C ARG A 348 -2.84 12.03 -24.24
N PHE A 349 -3.61 12.29 -23.18
CA PHE A 349 -3.22 11.89 -21.83
C PHE A 349 -3.07 10.37 -21.71
N GLY A 350 -4.05 9.59 -22.22
CA GLY A 350 -4.02 8.13 -22.18
C GLY A 350 -2.77 7.56 -22.83
N GLU A 351 -2.46 7.99 -24.06
CA GLU A 351 -1.25 7.57 -24.78
C GLU A 351 0.03 7.90 -24.01
N TYR A 352 0.14 9.10 -23.44
CA TYR A 352 1.29 9.52 -22.64
C TYR A 352 1.42 8.73 -21.35
N ALA A 353 0.35 8.64 -20.55
CA ALA A 353 0.36 8.00 -19.25
C ALA A 353 0.60 6.49 -19.36
N SER A 354 -0.05 5.80 -20.30
CA SER A 354 0.22 4.38 -20.57
C SER A 354 1.67 4.14 -21.01
N SER A 355 2.23 5.01 -21.87
CA SER A 355 3.64 4.90 -22.27
C SER A 355 4.60 5.18 -21.11
N LEU A 356 4.28 6.16 -20.25
CA LEU A 356 5.07 6.49 -19.07
C LEU A 356 5.11 5.31 -18.11
N TYR A 357 3.95 4.74 -17.77
CA TYR A 357 3.88 3.60 -16.86
C TYR A 357 4.52 2.35 -17.46
N GLY A 358 4.38 2.09 -18.76
CA GLY A 358 5.10 1.01 -19.44
C GLY A 358 6.63 1.15 -19.33
N ILE A 359 7.17 2.37 -19.44
CA ILE A 359 8.61 2.61 -19.21
C ILE A 359 8.99 2.34 -17.75
N LEU A 360 8.14 2.73 -16.79
CA LEU A 360 8.40 2.51 -15.36
C LEU A 360 8.33 1.03 -14.96
N GLU A 361 7.52 0.22 -15.63
CA GLU A 361 7.47 -1.24 -15.42
C GLU A 361 8.79 -1.92 -15.81
N GLU A 362 9.57 -1.33 -16.71
CA GLU A 362 10.90 -1.82 -17.10
C GLU A 362 12.01 -1.41 -16.11
N GLU A 363 11.77 -0.46 -15.21
CA GLU A 363 12.76 -0.04 -14.21
C GLU A 363 13.06 -1.21 -13.27
N PRO A 364 14.35 -1.57 -13.09
CA PRO A 364 14.69 -2.62 -12.15
C PRO A 364 14.14 -2.30 -10.75
N LYS A 365 13.55 -3.29 -10.08
CA LYS A 365 13.03 -3.10 -8.71
C LYS A 365 14.15 -2.81 -7.72
N ALA A 366 13.81 -2.05 -6.68
CA ALA A 366 14.66 -1.88 -5.51
C ALA A 366 14.82 -3.24 -4.79
N SER A 367 15.83 -3.36 -3.95
CA SER A 367 16.15 -4.58 -3.19
C SER A 367 15.71 -4.47 -1.73
N LEU A 368 15.72 -5.58 -1.01
CA LEU A 368 15.63 -5.59 0.46
C LEU A 368 16.68 -4.68 1.12
N LYS A 369 17.88 -4.59 0.54
CA LYS A 369 18.92 -3.69 1.03
C LYS A 369 18.47 -2.22 0.94
N ASP A 370 17.93 -1.80 -0.20
CA ASP A 370 17.41 -0.45 -0.39
C ASP A 370 16.24 -0.17 0.58
N TYR A 371 15.39 -1.17 0.80
CA TYR A 371 14.29 -1.07 1.74
C TYR A 371 14.76 -0.87 3.19
N VAL A 372 15.71 -1.67 3.65
CA VAL A 372 16.22 -1.54 5.03
C VAL A 372 17.18 -0.34 5.17
N ASP A 373 17.81 0.16 4.09
CA ASP A 373 18.48 1.47 4.10
C ASP A 373 17.49 2.60 4.47
N ALA A 374 16.24 2.52 3.99
CA ALA A 374 15.18 3.47 4.34
C ALA A 374 14.74 3.33 5.81
N ILE A 375 14.65 2.11 6.33
CA ILE A 375 14.36 1.84 7.74
C ILE A 375 15.49 2.41 8.61
N ASP A 376 16.75 2.11 8.32
CA ASP A 376 17.92 2.63 9.03
C ASP A 376 17.93 4.16 9.08
N TYR A 377 17.69 4.80 7.93
CA TYR A 377 17.63 6.26 7.86
C TYR A 377 16.50 6.79 8.76
N THR A 378 15.32 6.19 8.68
CA THR A 378 14.15 6.64 9.45
C THR A 378 14.38 6.45 10.94
N VAL A 379 14.89 5.29 11.38
CA VAL A 379 15.25 5.00 12.77
C VAL A 379 16.29 6.00 13.29
N LYS A 380 17.30 6.33 12.48
CA LYS A 380 18.31 7.35 12.84
C LYS A 380 17.69 8.73 13.07
N LYS A 381 16.64 9.10 12.34
CA LYS A 381 16.00 10.42 12.45
C LYS A 381 14.99 10.49 13.58
N VAL A 382 14.14 9.48 13.72
CA VAL A 382 13.00 9.55 14.66
C VAL A 382 13.11 8.62 15.86
N GLY A 383 14.03 7.66 15.84
CA GLY A 383 14.21 6.64 16.89
C GLY A 383 13.37 5.40 16.63
N ILE A 384 13.82 4.26 17.15
CA ILE A 384 13.22 2.93 16.88
C ILE A 384 11.75 2.83 17.29
N ASP A 385 11.30 3.64 18.25
CA ASP A 385 9.90 3.65 18.70
C ASP A 385 8.94 4.33 17.71
N HIS A 386 9.45 4.96 16.65
CA HIS A 386 8.66 5.77 15.72
C HIS A 386 8.71 5.25 14.28
N VAL A 387 9.12 3.99 14.10
CA VAL A 387 9.26 3.37 12.77
C VAL A 387 8.54 2.04 12.74
N GLY A 388 7.95 1.70 11.60
CA GLY A 388 7.56 0.32 11.31
C GLY A 388 7.55 0.03 9.82
N ILE A 389 6.77 -0.96 9.41
CA ILE A 389 6.88 -1.62 8.11
C ILE A 389 5.53 -1.57 7.37
N SER A 390 5.57 -1.33 6.06
CA SER A 390 4.43 -1.50 5.17
C SER A 390 4.86 -1.93 3.76
N SER A 391 3.99 -2.61 3.04
CA SER A 391 4.33 -3.12 1.69
C SER A 391 3.81 -2.26 0.55
N ASP A 392 2.59 -1.71 0.67
CA ASP A 392 1.79 -1.20 -0.46
C ASP A 392 1.43 -2.31 -1.48
N PHE A 393 1.29 -3.56 -1.00
CA PHE A 393 0.92 -4.70 -1.83
C PHE A 393 -0.45 -4.52 -2.49
N ASN A 394 -0.57 -5.09 -3.69
CA ASN A 394 -1.66 -4.95 -4.65
C ASN A 394 -1.81 -3.54 -5.25
N GLU A 395 -0.91 -2.61 -4.97
CA GLU A 395 -0.92 -1.25 -5.52
C GLU A 395 0.47 -0.76 -5.95
N GLY A 396 1.30 -1.67 -6.47
CA GLY A 396 2.64 -1.37 -7.01
C GLY A 396 3.79 -1.62 -6.03
N GLY A 397 3.49 -1.84 -4.75
CA GLY A 397 4.46 -2.21 -3.72
C GLY A 397 5.20 -3.52 -3.98
N GLY A 398 6.24 -3.74 -3.20
CA GLY A 398 7.15 -4.88 -3.29
C GLY A 398 8.53 -4.52 -3.85
N VAL A 399 9.54 -5.15 -3.26
CA VAL A 399 10.96 -5.05 -3.61
C VAL A 399 11.52 -6.44 -3.89
N ASN A 400 12.64 -6.53 -4.61
CA ASN A 400 13.33 -7.80 -4.82
C ASN A 400 13.68 -8.46 -3.48
N GLY A 401 13.12 -9.64 -3.24
CA GLY A 401 13.20 -10.37 -1.97
C GLY A 401 11.97 -10.23 -1.06
N TRP A 402 11.04 -9.31 -1.35
CA TRP A 402 9.75 -9.17 -0.66
C TRP A 402 8.66 -8.78 -1.65
N MET A 403 8.23 -9.77 -2.44
CA MET A 403 7.34 -9.54 -3.59
C MET A 403 5.87 -9.79 -3.25
N ASN A 404 5.61 -10.52 -2.17
CA ASN A 404 4.29 -10.78 -1.63
C ASN A 404 4.41 -11.12 -0.13
N VAL A 405 3.28 -11.25 0.57
CA VAL A 405 3.29 -11.46 2.04
C VAL A 405 3.93 -12.78 2.49
N ALA A 406 4.15 -13.77 1.61
CA ALA A 406 4.88 -14.99 1.98
C ALA A 406 6.37 -14.72 2.23
N ASP A 407 6.91 -13.63 1.69
CA ASP A 407 8.31 -13.25 1.78
C ASP A 407 8.65 -12.39 3.02
N ASN A 408 7.69 -12.13 3.92
CA ASN A 408 7.86 -11.25 5.09
C ASN A 408 9.14 -11.57 5.90
N ARG A 409 9.47 -12.86 6.04
CA ARG A 409 10.64 -13.29 6.80
C ARG A 409 11.97 -12.85 6.19
N ASN A 410 12.00 -12.52 4.90
CA ASN A 410 13.20 -11.99 4.26
C ASN A 410 13.51 -10.55 4.73
N VAL A 411 12.49 -9.74 5.03
CA VAL A 411 12.68 -8.43 5.69
C VAL A 411 13.29 -8.64 7.08
N THR A 412 12.76 -9.58 7.85
CA THR A 412 13.32 -9.94 9.17
C THR A 412 14.77 -10.41 9.06
N ALA A 413 15.10 -11.22 8.05
CA ALA A 413 16.46 -11.67 7.81
C ALA A 413 17.42 -10.50 7.49
N GLU A 414 17.01 -9.53 6.67
CA GLU A 414 17.81 -8.32 6.41
C GLU A 414 18.02 -7.50 7.68
N LEU A 415 16.98 -7.33 8.52
CA LEU A 415 17.10 -6.61 9.79
C LEU A 415 18.08 -7.29 10.75
N ILE A 416 18.00 -8.62 10.88
CA ILE A 416 18.96 -9.41 11.69
C ILE A 416 20.38 -9.26 11.13
N GLN A 417 20.54 -9.33 9.81
CA GLN A 417 21.84 -9.15 9.14
C GLN A 417 22.47 -7.78 9.44
N ARG A 418 21.67 -6.76 9.71
CA ARG A 418 22.12 -5.41 10.10
C ARG A 418 22.27 -5.18 11.60
N GLY A 419 21.96 -6.19 12.41
CA GLY A 419 22.18 -6.16 13.85
C GLY A 419 21.01 -5.59 14.67
N TYR A 420 19.81 -5.46 14.10
CA TYR A 420 18.62 -5.18 14.90
C TYR A 420 18.35 -6.34 15.87
N SER A 421 18.06 -6.01 17.13
CA SER A 421 17.66 -7.00 18.12
C SER A 421 16.22 -7.48 17.91
N ASP A 422 15.89 -8.66 18.44
CA ASP A 422 14.52 -9.22 18.41
C ASP A 422 13.45 -8.23 18.89
N ILE A 423 13.77 -7.42 19.91
CA ILE A 423 12.86 -6.41 20.48
C ILE A 423 12.63 -5.27 19.48
N GLU A 424 13.68 -4.80 18.83
CA GLU A 424 13.58 -3.72 17.83
C GLU A 424 12.85 -4.20 16.58
N ILE A 425 13.07 -5.45 16.17
CA ILE A 425 12.33 -6.08 15.07
C ILE A 425 10.85 -6.20 15.41
N ALA A 426 10.49 -6.62 16.64
CA ALA A 426 9.09 -6.64 17.08
C ALA A 426 8.45 -5.24 17.07
N LYS A 427 9.21 -4.21 17.47
CA LYS A 427 8.80 -2.79 17.35
C LYS A 427 8.47 -2.39 15.92
N LEU A 428 9.38 -2.66 14.99
CA LEU A 428 9.21 -2.36 13.57
C LEU A 428 8.02 -3.11 12.95
N TRP A 429 7.85 -4.39 13.30
CA TRP A 429 6.81 -5.22 12.73
C TRP A 429 5.41 -4.94 13.24
N GLY A 430 5.22 -4.22 14.35
CA GLY A 430 3.87 -3.87 14.76
C GLY A 430 3.72 -3.27 16.14
N GLU A 431 4.62 -3.55 17.08
CA GLU A 431 4.44 -3.08 18.46
C GLU A 431 4.37 -1.55 18.55
N ASN A 432 5.09 -0.83 17.67
CA ASN A 432 4.99 0.63 17.58
C ASN A 432 3.61 1.10 17.08
N TYR A 433 3.08 0.46 16.04
CA TYR A 433 1.74 0.77 15.52
C TYR A 433 0.66 0.49 16.57
N LEU A 434 0.74 -0.68 17.25
CA LEU A 434 -0.20 -1.05 18.30
C LEU A 434 -0.19 -0.06 19.46
N ARG A 435 0.98 0.46 19.86
CA ARG A 435 1.09 1.52 20.86
C ARG A 435 0.36 2.79 20.42
N VAL A 436 0.58 3.24 19.18
CA VAL A 436 -0.11 4.44 18.65
C VAL A 436 -1.61 4.22 18.62
N TRP A 437 -2.07 3.08 18.11
CA TRP A 437 -3.49 2.76 18.05
C TRP A 437 -4.13 2.71 19.45
N GLU A 438 -3.44 2.14 20.44
CA GLU A 438 -3.91 2.15 21.83
C GLU A 438 -4.03 3.57 22.41
N GLN A 439 -3.02 4.42 22.17
CA GLN A 439 -3.03 5.81 22.63
C GLN A 439 -4.17 6.61 21.98
N VAL A 440 -4.40 6.41 20.68
CA VAL A 440 -5.51 7.03 19.94
C VAL A 440 -6.86 6.61 20.54
N GLN A 441 -7.06 5.32 20.84
CA GLN A 441 -8.32 4.85 21.43
C GLN A 441 -8.54 5.37 22.86
N LYS A 442 -7.49 5.52 23.67
CA LYS A 442 -7.59 6.12 25.01
C LYS A 442 -8.03 7.59 24.99
N LEU A 443 -7.78 8.30 23.88
CA LEU A 443 -8.14 9.70 23.69
C LEU A 443 -9.50 9.91 23.01
N ALA A 444 -10.18 8.80 22.66
CA ALA A 444 -11.52 8.83 22.13
C ALA A 444 -12.49 9.41 23.17
N LYS A 445 -13.51 10.11 22.70
CA LYS A 445 -14.61 10.55 23.56
C LYS A 445 -15.76 9.56 23.44
N PRO A 446 -16.62 9.44 24.48
CA PRO A 446 -17.88 8.73 24.33
C PRO A 446 -18.65 9.32 23.16
N VAL A 447 -18.90 8.51 22.13
CA VAL A 447 -19.75 8.91 21.02
C VAL A 447 -21.18 8.84 21.53
N SER A 448 -21.90 9.96 21.56
CA SER A 448 -23.34 9.94 21.82
C SER A 448 -23.99 9.03 20.76
N PRO A 449 -24.83 8.04 21.15
CA PRO A 449 -25.49 7.19 20.18
C PRO A 449 -26.33 8.09 19.26
N THR A 450 -25.94 8.19 17.99
CA THR A 450 -26.76 8.79 16.95
C THR A 450 -28.04 7.97 16.85
N ALA A 451 -29.18 8.66 16.85
CA ALA A 451 -30.51 8.04 16.81
C ALA A 451 -30.55 7.03 15.65
N GLN A 452 -30.99 5.80 15.94
CA GLN A 452 -31.32 4.84 14.90
C GLN A 452 -32.26 5.50 13.90
N PRO A 453 -32.05 5.35 12.58
CA PRO A 453 -33.03 5.82 11.61
C PRO A 453 -34.37 5.13 11.94
N ALA A 454 -35.41 5.95 12.12
CA ALA A 454 -36.75 5.49 12.41
C ALA A 454 -37.13 4.41 11.39
N THR A 455 -37.42 3.20 11.89
CA THR A 455 -38.08 2.17 11.11
C THR A 455 -39.33 2.78 10.50
N GLN A 456 -39.35 2.92 9.16
CA GLN A 456 -40.58 3.28 8.47
C GLN A 456 -41.66 2.26 8.86
N PRO A 457 -42.86 2.70 9.26
CA PRO A 457 -43.98 1.78 9.47
C PRO A 457 -44.26 1.05 8.16
N ALA A 458 -44.43 -0.27 8.24
CA ALA A 458 -44.83 -1.09 7.12
C ALA A 458 -46.08 -0.48 6.45
N THR A 459 -45.94 -0.08 5.19
CA THR A 459 -47.08 0.31 4.35
C THR A 459 -47.96 -0.92 4.17
N HIS A 460 -49.19 -0.85 4.67
CA HIS A 460 -50.22 -1.86 4.44
C HIS A 460 -50.43 -2.10 2.93
N PRO A 461 -50.73 -3.34 2.49
CA PRO A 461 -51.05 -3.59 1.09
C PRO A 461 -52.35 -2.86 0.71
N VAL A 462 -52.31 -2.15 -0.41
CA VAL A 462 -53.50 -1.56 -1.05
C VAL A 462 -54.35 -2.70 -1.62
N GLU A 463 -55.59 -2.82 -1.14
CA GLU A 463 -56.60 -3.70 -1.72
C GLU A 463 -56.93 -3.27 -3.17
N PRO A 464 -57.04 -4.20 -4.13
CA PRO A 464 -57.46 -3.86 -5.48
C PRO A 464 -58.95 -3.47 -5.51
N PRO A 465 -59.36 -2.53 -6.39
CA PRO A 465 -60.73 -2.07 -6.44
C PRO A 465 -61.67 -3.17 -6.94
N ALA A 466 -62.82 -3.29 -6.30
CA ALA A 466 -63.92 -4.15 -6.71
C ALA A 466 -64.40 -3.73 -8.10
N VAL A 467 -64.35 -4.67 -9.06
CA VAL A 467 -65.00 -4.53 -10.36
C VAL A 467 -66.48 -4.82 -10.18
N ALA A 468 -67.31 -3.79 -10.35
CA ALA A 468 -68.73 -3.94 -10.60
C ALA A 468 -68.93 -4.15 -12.11
N GLY A 469 -69.54 -5.27 -12.51
CA GLY A 469 -69.86 -5.61 -13.89
C GLY A 469 -69.95 -7.11 -14.11
#